data_AF-A0A231GUT2-F1
#
_entry.id   AF-A0A231GUT2-F1
#
_cell.length_a   1.000
_cell.length_b   1.000
_cell.length_c   1.000
_cell.angle_alpha   90.00
_cell.angle_beta   90.00
_cell.angle_gamma   90.00
#
_symmetry.space_group_name_H-M   'P 1'
#
loop_
_entity.id
_entity.type
_entity.pdbx_description
1 polymer ?
#
loop_
_entity_poly.entity_id
_entity_poly.type
_entity_poly.pdbx_seq_one_letter_code
_entity_poly.pdbx_strand_id
1 'polypeptide(L)' 'MAKAYRSARTGRYVSKATAARHPRTTVTESGSNRSNGVHHRSAISGRYVTGATAARHPSTTVTERG' A
#
# COMPACT_ATOMS: atom_id res chain seq x y z
N MET A 1 -2.40 -7.85 16.86
CA MET A 1 -2.43 -6.80 15.82
C MET A 1 -3.15 -7.33 14.60
N ALA A 2 -4.23 -6.67 14.14
CA ALA A 2 -4.87 -7.04 12.88
C ALA A 2 -3.98 -6.61 11.72
N LYS A 3 -3.75 -7.51 10.76
CA LYS A 3 -3.01 -7.21 9.52
C LYS A 3 -3.99 -6.61 8.53
N ALA A 4 -3.77 -5.36 8.12
CA ALA A 4 -4.59 -4.71 7.12
C ALA A 4 -4.01 -4.96 5.73
N TYR A 5 -4.88 -5.02 4.72
CA TYR A 5 -4.46 -5.17 3.33
C TYR A 5 -5.08 -4.04 2.52
N ARG A 6 -4.26 -3.32 1.76
CA ARG A 6 -4.71 -2.13 1.01
C ARG A 6 -4.38 -2.26 -0.47
N SER A 7 -5.35 -1.97 -1.33
CA SER A 7 -5.13 -1.95 -2.78
C SER A 7 -4.33 -0.70 -3.19
N ALA A 8 -3.26 -0.88 -3.95
CA ALA A 8 -2.51 0.22 -4.57
C ALA A 8 -3.33 0.96 -5.63
N ARG A 9 -4.24 0.26 -6.31
CA ARG A 9 -5.05 0.86 -7.39
C ARG A 9 -6.13 1.78 -6.87
N THR A 10 -6.85 1.35 -5.84
CA THR A 10 -8.05 2.04 -5.35
C THR A 10 -7.87 2.68 -3.98
N GLY A 11 -6.78 2.36 -3.27
CA GLY A 11 -6.57 2.78 -1.90
C GLY A 11 -7.53 2.15 -0.90
N ARG A 12 -8.39 1.21 -1.31
CA ARG A 12 -9.37 0.55 -0.44
C ARG A 12 -8.73 -0.59 0.35
N TYR A 13 -9.21 -0.79 1.57
CA TYR A 13 -8.91 -2.00 2.32
C TYR A 13 -9.59 -3.21 1.69
N VAL A 14 -8.87 -4.33 1.64
CA VAL A 14 -9.32 -5.56 1.00
C VAL A 14 -9.10 -6.75 1.95
N SER A 15 -9.72 -7.88 1.62
CA SER A 15 -9.54 -9.10 2.40
C SER A 15 -8.14 -9.71 2.20
N LYS A 16 -7.72 -10.53 3.15
CA LYS A 16 -6.50 -11.36 3.02
C LYS A 16 -6.51 -12.21 1.76
N ALA A 17 -7.67 -12.78 1.41
CA ALA A 17 -7.80 -13.61 0.21
C ALA A 17 -7.57 -12.78 -1.07
N THR A 18 -8.08 -11.55 -1.11
CA THR A 18 -7.82 -10.61 -2.22
C THR A 18 -6.34 -10.25 -2.31
N ALA A 19 -5.69 -10.00 -1.17
CA ALA A 19 -4.25 -9.71 -1.12
C ALA A 19 -3.41 -10.89 -1.65
N ALA A 20 -3.80 -12.12 -1.31
CA ALA A 20 -3.14 -13.33 -1.80
C ALA A 20 -3.33 -13.55 -3.31
N ARG A 21 -4.50 -13.19 -3.85
CA ARG A 21 -4.77 -13.26 -5.30
C ARG A 21 -4.08 -12.14 -6.09
N HIS A 22 -3.87 -10.98 -5.49
CA HIS A 22 -3.30 -9.80 -6.14
C HIS A 22 -2.08 -9.22 -5.41
N PRO A 23 -1.02 -10.02 -5.18
CA PRO A 23 0.11 -9.59 -4.36
C PRO A 23 0.86 -8.39 -4.94
N ARG A 24 0.85 -8.21 -6.27
CA ARG A 24 1.54 -7.12 -6.96
C ARG A 24 0.84 -5.76 -6.83
N THR A 25 -0.43 -5.75 -6.42
CA THR A 25 -1.26 -4.54 -6.30
C THR A 25 -1.89 -4.39 -4.93
N THR A 26 -1.47 -5.20 -3.96
CA THR A 26 -1.97 -5.14 -2.59
C THR A 26 -0.81 -5.06 -1.62
N VAL A 27 -0.83 -4.04 -0.78
CA VAL A 27 0.09 -3.84 0.32
C VAL A 27 -0.44 -4.60 1.53
N THR A 28 0.47 -5.23 2.28
CA THR A 28 0.16 -5.81 3.59
C THR A 28 0.77 -4.90 4.66
N GLU A 29 -0.07 -4.41 5.55
CA GLU A 29 0.26 -3.43 6.58
C GLU A 29 0.15 -4.10 7.94
N SER A 30 1.18 -3.94 8.77
CA SER A 30 1.21 -4.47 10.13
C SER A 30 1.47 -3.32 11.08
N GLY A 31 0.38 -2.68 11.54
CA GLY A 31 0.46 -1.60 12.52
C GLY A 31 -0.55 -0.48 12.25
N SER A 32 -0.84 0.30 13.29
CA SER A 32 -1.60 1.55 13.12
C SER A 32 -0.68 2.60 12.50
N ASN A 33 -1.11 3.22 11.41
CA ASN A 33 -0.45 4.39 10.83
C ASN A 33 -0.46 5.53 11.86
N ARG A 34 0.68 5.70 12.55
CA ARG A 34 0.92 6.75 13.56
C ARG A 34 1.89 7.81 13.02
N SER A 35 2.08 7.84 11.70
CA SER A 35 2.99 8.73 11.01
C SER A 35 2.26 10.02 10.59
N ASN A 36 2.74 11.16 11.07
CA ASN A 36 2.31 12.48 10.59
C ASN A 36 3.03 12.78 9.27
N GLY A 37 2.53 12.25 8.14
CA GLY A 37 3.17 12.47 6.84
C GLY A 37 2.52 11.73 5.67
N VAL A 38 2.88 12.15 4.45
CA VAL A 38 2.53 11.43 3.21
C VAL A 38 3.63 10.43 2.88
N HIS A 39 3.26 9.16 2.85
CA HIS A 39 4.17 8.07 2.49
C HIS A 39 3.70 7.36 1.23
N HIS A 40 4.65 6.88 0.44
CA HIS A 40 4.36 6.07 -0.73
C HIS A 40 4.99 4.70 -0.57
N ARG A 41 4.21 3.63 -0.74
CA ARG A 41 4.66 2.25 -0.50
C ARG A 41 4.35 1.38 -1.71
N SER A 42 5.37 0.70 -2.23
CA SER A 42 5.19 -0.21 -3.36
C SER A 42 4.47 -1.49 -2.92
N ALA A 43 3.40 -1.86 -3.61
CA ALA A 43 2.72 -3.14 -3.40
C ALA A 43 3.60 -4.33 -3.83
N ILE A 44 4.48 -4.14 -4.81
CA ILE A 44 5.31 -5.20 -5.37
C ILE A 44 6.46 -5.56 -4.42
N SER A 45 7.26 -4.57 -4.03
CA SER A 45 8.48 -4.81 -3.23
C SER A 45 8.25 -4.61 -1.74
N GLY A 46 7.15 -3.95 -1.38
CA GLY A 46 6.85 -3.57 -0.01
C GLY A 46 7.69 -2.42 0.57
N ARG A 47 8.54 -1.81 -0.25
CA ARG A 47 9.44 -0.73 0.15
C ARG A 47 8.75 0.62 0.04
N TYR A 48 9.16 1.55 0.89
CA TYR A 48 8.83 2.96 0.71
C TYR A 48 9.55 3.51 -0.52
N VAL A 49 8.83 4.33 -1.28
CA VAL A 49 9.30 4.96 -2.52
C VAL A 49 9.03 6.46 -2.47
N THR A 50 9.64 7.20 -3.39
CA THR A 50 9.42 8.64 -3.51
C THR A 50 8.08 8.93 -4.21
N GLY A 51 7.58 10.16 -4.05
CA GLY A 51 6.39 10.62 -4.76
C GLY A 51 6.53 10.56 -6.28
N ALA A 52 7.72 10.82 -6.83
CA ALA A 52 7.98 10.67 -8.26
C ALA A 52 7.85 9.23 -8.75
N THR A 53 8.24 8.24 -7.93
CA THR A 53 8.04 6.82 -8.24
C THR A 53 6.57 6.44 -8.11
N ALA A 54 5.86 6.99 -7.12
CA ALA A 54 4.42 6.79 -6.98
C ALA A 54 3.64 7.33 -8.19
N ALA A 55 4.02 8.50 -8.69
CA ALA A 55 3.42 9.10 -9.88
C ALA A 55 3.70 8.29 -11.16
N ARG A 56 4.89 7.69 -11.28
CA ARG A 56 5.24 6.79 -12.40
C ARG A 56 4.54 5.43 -12.31
N HIS A 57 4.25 4.96 -11.09
CA HIS A 57 3.65 3.66 -10.84
C HIS A 57 2.40 3.74 -9.96
N PRO A 58 1.35 4.47 -10.39
CA PRO A 58 0.18 4.75 -9.56
C PRO A 58 -0.65 3.49 -9.27
N SER A 59 -0.64 2.51 -10.17
CA SER A 59 -1.38 1.26 -10.02
C SER A 59 -0.76 0.25 -9.04
N THR A 60 0.52 0.45 -8.68
CA THR A 60 1.29 -0.48 -7.84
C THR A 60 1.93 0.22 -6.64
N THR A 61 1.61 1.50 -6.43
CA THR A 61 2.09 2.28 -5.30
C THR A 61 0.89 2.81 -4.51
N VAL A 62 0.87 2.51 -3.22
CA VAL A 62 -0.09 3.08 -2.30
C VAL A 62 0.41 4.44 -1.84
N THR A 63 -0.47 5.45 -1.81
CA THR A 63 -0.20 6.72 -1.13
C THR A 63 -0.99 6.76 0.17
N GLU A 64 -0.28 6.84 1.28
CA GLU A 64 -0.80 6.90 2.64
C GLU A 64 -0.63 8.33 3.13
N ARG A 65 -1.71 8.93 3.62
CA ARG A 65 -1.68 10.22 4.31
C ARG A 65 -2.16 9.95 5.72
N GLY A 66 -1.30 10.22 6.71
CA GLY A 66 -1.65 10.14 8.13
C GLY A 66 -2.60 11.25 8.54
#